data_AF-A0A0C2J3P5-F1
#
_entry.id   AF-A0A0C2J3P5-F1
#
_cell.length_a   1.000
_cell.length_b   1.000
_cell.length_c   1.000
_cell.angle_alpha   90.00
_cell.angle_beta   90.00
_cell.angle_gamma   90.00
#
_symmetry.space_group_name_H-M   'P 1'
#
loop_
_entity.id
_entity.type
_entity.pdbx_description
1 polymer ?
#
loop_
_entity_poly.entity_id
_entity_poly.type
_entity_poly.pdbx_seq_one_letter_code
_entity_poly.pdbx_strand_id
1 'polypeptide(L)'
;MENNFPEKLMVTLKGTFYKKGKQTYHTFISFDGGRNLKIIGSNIQNVTIINRGGILLGTENKVGRVWYSYDDRWKWSSTNIVFDNSIRLIPIESGNNPVIVATYYDNIKKLYTLYVFNFSNIISRSSLMADRTCEMDDFEPWYMPRYSGTCYQGQEVSYMKKKRFSMCVDDRSLVPQSIKSCPCSIEDFEWYNQIKHSKPNYYYNDNFCVSKPSTNIKKSVKSCRDGGTPLMVYEG
;
A
#
# COMPACT_ATOMS: atom_id res chain seq x y z
N MET A 1 16.59 9.59 -3.38
CA MET A 1 15.74 8.36 -3.41
C MET A 1 14.30 8.81 -3.62
N GLU A 2 13.60 8.31 -4.65
CA GLU A 2 12.14 8.47 -4.74
C GLU A 2 11.49 7.67 -3.60
N ASN A 3 10.57 8.28 -2.84
CA ASN A 3 9.79 7.56 -1.83
C ASN A 3 8.70 6.74 -2.54
N ASN A 4 8.85 5.42 -2.55
CA ASN A 4 7.89 4.49 -3.15
C ASN A 4 6.71 4.16 -2.22
N PHE A 5 6.72 4.66 -0.98
CA PHE A 5 5.69 4.44 0.02
C PHE A 5 4.99 5.76 0.33
N PRO A 6 3.99 6.15 -0.48
CA PRO A 6 3.25 7.39 -0.24
C PRO A 6 2.47 7.33 1.08
N GLU A 7 2.08 6.12 1.51
CA GLU A 7 1.40 5.85 2.79
C GLU A 7 1.80 4.49 3.33
N LYS A 8 1.54 4.22 4.63
CA LYS A 8 1.89 2.95 5.31
C LYS A 8 1.42 1.68 4.56
N LEU A 9 0.32 1.78 3.83
CA LEU A 9 -0.32 0.65 3.13
C LEU A 9 -0.13 0.69 1.62
N MET A 10 0.56 1.71 1.10
CA MET A 10 0.63 1.98 -0.33
C MET A 10 2.03 1.83 -0.84
N VAL A 11 2.13 1.25 -2.02
CA VAL A 11 3.40 1.06 -2.71
C VAL A 11 3.21 1.48 -4.16
N THR A 12 4.02 2.41 -4.62
CA THR A 12 4.11 2.82 -6.02
C THR A 12 5.47 2.40 -6.55
N LEU A 13 5.46 1.61 -7.63
CA LEU A 13 6.68 1.11 -8.28
C LEU A 13 6.62 1.45 -9.76
N LYS A 14 7.77 1.76 -10.35
CA LYS A 14 7.91 1.79 -11.81
C LYS A 14 8.70 0.56 -12.22
N GLY A 15 8.23 -0.15 -13.24
CA GLY A 15 8.83 -1.42 -13.61
C GLY A 15 8.43 -1.91 -14.98
N THR A 16 8.98 -3.05 -15.34
CA THR A 16 8.76 -3.69 -16.63
C THR A 16 7.82 -4.88 -16.47
N PHE A 17 6.79 -4.94 -17.31
CA PHE A 17 5.89 -6.07 -17.43
C PHE A 17 6.20 -6.86 -18.70
N TYR A 18 6.36 -8.18 -18.56
CA TYR A 18 6.60 -9.09 -19.68
C TYR A 18 5.34 -9.91 -19.94
N LYS A 19 4.76 -9.79 -21.13
CA LYS A 19 3.61 -10.60 -21.54
C LYS A 19 3.74 -11.00 -23.00
N LYS A 20 3.74 -12.31 -23.26
CA LYS A 20 3.81 -12.90 -24.61
C LYS A 20 4.98 -12.34 -25.44
N GLY A 21 6.17 -12.24 -24.86
CA GLY A 21 7.37 -11.73 -25.53
C GLY A 21 7.41 -10.21 -25.75
N LYS A 22 6.38 -9.46 -25.33
CA LYS A 22 6.38 -8.00 -25.32
C LYS A 22 6.80 -7.47 -23.96
N GLN A 23 7.71 -6.51 -23.98
CA GLN A 23 8.17 -5.76 -22.83
C GLN A 23 7.48 -4.40 -22.81
N THR A 24 6.79 -4.07 -21.72
CA THR A 24 6.17 -2.75 -21.54
C THR A 24 6.52 -2.16 -20.18
N TYR A 25 6.76 -0.85 -20.15
CA TYR A 25 7.08 -0.14 -18.91
C TYR A 25 5.82 0.47 -18.32
N HIS A 26 5.59 0.22 -17.03
CA HIS A 26 4.36 0.62 -16.34
C HIS A 26 4.65 1.16 -14.94
N THR A 27 3.71 1.97 -14.46
CA THR A 27 3.56 2.26 -13.03
C THR A 27 2.66 1.20 -12.41
N PHE A 28 3.09 0.63 -11.30
CA PHE A 28 2.36 -0.33 -10.49
C PHE A 28 1.98 0.32 -9.16
N ILE A 29 0.74 0.12 -8.71
CA ILE A 29 0.32 0.57 -7.38
C ILE A 29 -0.32 -0.59 -6.61
N SER A 30 0.07 -0.73 -5.36
CA SER A 30 -0.59 -1.54 -4.34
C SER A 30 -1.15 -0.64 -3.23
N PHE A 31 -2.28 -1.07 -2.64
CA PHE A 31 -2.96 -0.42 -1.51
C PHE A 31 -3.11 -1.40 -0.33
N ASP A 32 -2.31 -2.47 -0.37
CA ASP A 32 -2.30 -3.58 0.59
C ASP A 32 -0.86 -4.03 0.90
N GLY A 33 0.07 -3.07 0.95
CA GLY A 33 1.46 -3.31 1.35
C GLY A 33 2.27 -4.14 0.34
N GLY A 34 1.88 -4.14 -0.93
CA GLY A 34 2.57 -4.84 -2.01
C GLY A 34 2.02 -6.23 -2.34
N ARG A 35 1.00 -6.72 -1.62
CA ARG A 35 0.44 -8.06 -1.87
C ARG A 35 -0.22 -8.16 -3.24
N ASN A 36 -1.00 -7.16 -3.63
CA ASN A 36 -1.62 -7.09 -4.95
C ASN A 36 -1.15 -5.83 -5.69
N LEU A 37 -0.40 -6.03 -6.76
CA LEU A 37 0.02 -4.95 -7.66
C LEU A 37 -0.96 -4.81 -8.81
N LYS A 38 -1.40 -3.58 -9.08
CA LYS A 38 -2.18 -3.24 -10.27
C LYS A 38 -1.36 -2.36 -11.21
N ILE A 39 -1.45 -2.66 -12.50
CA ILE A 39 -0.86 -1.87 -13.58
C ILE A 39 -1.78 -0.66 -13.83
N ILE A 40 -1.21 0.54 -13.80
CA ILE A 40 -1.91 1.74 -14.29
C ILE A 40 -1.90 1.72 -15.83
N GLY A 41 -2.98 2.23 -16.44
CA GLY A 41 -3.11 2.35 -17.89
C GLY A 41 -1.86 2.91 -18.55
N SER A 42 -1.47 2.35 -19.70
CA SER A 42 -0.21 2.61 -20.40
C SER A 42 0.06 4.09 -20.72
N ASN A 43 -0.99 4.90 -20.77
CA ASN A 43 -0.90 6.31 -21.13
C ASN A 43 -0.68 7.22 -19.92
N ILE A 44 -0.83 6.72 -18.69
CA ILE A 44 -0.75 7.50 -17.46
C ILE A 44 0.61 7.31 -16.82
N GLN A 45 1.27 8.43 -16.52
CA GLN A 45 2.59 8.51 -15.89
C GLN A 45 2.56 9.49 -14.71
N ASN A 46 3.67 9.59 -13.97
CA ASN A 46 3.87 10.53 -12.86
C ASN A 46 2.69 10.58 -11.90
N VAL A 47 2.26 9.42 -11.41
CA VAL A 47 1.06 9.34 -10.56
C VAL A 47 1.38 9.83 -9.15
N THR A 48 0.65 10.84 -8.71
CA THR A 48 0.60 11.33 -7.34
C THR A 48 -0.67 10.83 -6.68
N ILE A 49 -0.51 10.37 -5.44
CA ILE A 49 -1.58 9.83 -4.62
C ILE A 49 -1.75 10.77 -3.41
N ILE A 50 -2.97 11.22 -3.16
CA ILE A 50 -3.32 12.09 -2.04
C ILE A 50 -4.56 11.53 -1.31
N ASN A 51 -4.89 12.13 -0.17
CA ASN A 51 -6.03 11.82 0.69
C ASN A 51 -6.05 10.34 1.07
N ARG A 52 -4.86 9.84 1.46
CA ARG A 52 -4.59 8.43 1.78
C ARG A 52 -5.06 7.47 0.67
N GLY A 53 -4.83 7.90 -0.57
CA GLY A 53 -5.20 7.23 -1.81
C GLY A 53 -6.68 7.18 -2.14
N GLY A 54 -7.48 8.04 -1.51
CA GLY A 54 -8.80 8.40 -2.03
C GLY A 54 -8.74 9.17 -3.34
N ILE A 55 -7.62 9.82 -3.69
CA ILE A 55 -7.47 10.57 -4.93
C ILE A 55 -6.14 10.22 -5.59
N LEU A 56 -6.20 9.91 -6.88
CA LEU A 56 -5.04 9.71 -7.74
C LEU A 56 -5.06 10.76 -8.85
N LEU A 57 -3.90 11.34 -9.16
CA LEU A 57 -3.69 12.21 -10.31
C LEU A 57 -2.44 11.75 -11.06
N GLY A 58 -2.54 11.59 -12.37
CA GLY A 58 -1.43 11.26 -13.26
C GLY A 58 -1.44 12.12 -14.52
N THR A 59 -0.33 12.13 -15.24
CA THR A 59 -0.15 12.91 -16.46
C THR A 59 0.01 12.00 -17.67
N GLU A 60 -0.43 12.45 -18.84
CA GLU A 60 -0.19 11.76 -20.11
C GLU A 60 1.11 12.24 -20.78
N ASN A 61 1.90 11.32 -21.32
CA ASN A 61 3.26 11.57 -21.83
C ASN A 61 3.32 12.38 -23.15
N LYS A 62 2.17 12.74 -23.76
CA LYS A 62 2.15 13.32 -25.12
C LYS A 62 1.11 14.41 -25.39
N VAL A 63 0.06 14.54 -24.59
CA VAL A 63 -1.14 15.34 -24.97
C VAL A 63 -1.50 16.39 -23.90
N GLY A 64 -0.65 16.61 -22.90
CA GLY A 64 -0.95 17.53 -21.79
C GLY A 64 -2.22 17.17 -21.00
N ARG A 65 -2.74 15.96 -21.19
CA ARG A 65 -3.92 15.50 -20.46
C ARG A 65 -3.51 15.10 -19.05
N VAL A 66 -4.32 15.49 -18.09
CA VAL A 66 -4.23 14.94 -16.73
C VAL A 66 -5.38 13.97 -16.51
N TRP A 67 -5.05 12.89 -15.82
CA TRP A 67 -5.94 11.80 -15.49
C TRP A 67 -6.14 11.76 -13.99
N TYR A 68 -7.38 11.70 -13.52
CA TYR A 68 -7.68 11.63 -12.11
C TYR A 68 -8.70 10.53 -11.79
N SER A 69 -8.65 10.00 -10.57
CA SER A 69 -9.53 8.93 -10.09
C SER A 69 -9.84 9.11 -8.60
N TYR A 70 -11.07 8.74 -8.19
CA TYR A 70 -11.58 8.88 -6.82
C TYR A 70 -11.96 7.55 -6.15
N ASP A 71 -11.97 6.45 -6.91
CA ASP A 71 -12.59 5.17 -6.51
C ASP A 71 -11.58 4.01 -6.46
N ASP A 72 -10.35 4.33 -6.04
CA ASP A 72 -9.26 3.37 -5.95
C ASP A 72 -9.11 2.61 -7.29
N ARG A 73 -9.02 3.37 -8.39
CA ARG A 73 -8.60 2.94 -9.74
C ARG A 73 -9.67 2.30 -10.63
N TRP A 74 -10.97 2.45 -10.37
CA TRP A 74 -11.99 1.82 -11.23
C TRP A 74 -12.36 2.72 -12.42
N LYS A 75 -12.53 4.02 -12.18
CA LYS A 75 -12.79 5.00 -13.23
C LYS A 75 -11.72 6.07 -13.21
N TRP A 76 -11.11 6.25 -14.38
CA TRP A 76 -10.24 7.39 -14.65
C TRP A 76 -11.02 8.39 -15.50
N SER A 77 -11.06 9.61 -15.03
CA SER A 77 -11.55 10.76 -15.78
C SER A 77 -10.35 11.58 -16.23
N SER A 78 -10.52 12.33 -17.32
CA SER A 78 -9.45 13.16 -17.85
C SER A 78 -9.91 14.56 -18.17
N THR A 79 -9.02 15.53 -18.00
CA THR A 79 -9.20 16.87 -18.53
C THR A 79 -7.98 17.26 -19.35
N ASN A 80 -8.22 17.96 -20.45
CA ASN A 80 -7.16 18.47 -21.30
C ASN A 80 -6.61 19.74 -20.67
N ILE A 81 -5.30 19.79 -20.50
CA ILE A 81 -4.60 20.99 -20.11
C ILE A 81 -3.50 21.19 -21.13
N VAL A 82 -3.31 22.41 -21.59
CA VAL A 82 -2.29 22.69 -22.61
C VAL A 82 -0.94 22.71 -21.90
N PHE A 83 -0.33 21.54 -21.74
CA PHE A 83 1.03 21.38 -21.26
C PHE A 83 1.95 20.92 -22.41
N ASP A 84 3.18 21.44 -22.46
CA ASP A 84 4.29 20.78 -23.15
C ASP A 84 4.94 19.76 -22.19
N ASN A 85 5.76 18.87 -22.73
CA ASN A 85 6.31 17.72 -22.01
C ASN A 85 7.09 18.14 -20.74
N SER A 86 6.98 17.32 -19.68
CA SER A 86 7.64 17.43 -18.36
C SER A 86 6.88 18.25 -17.30
N ILE A 87 5.76 17.70 -16.82
CA ILE A 87 5.02 18.22 -15.66
C ILE A 87 5.53 17.54 -14.39
N ARG A 88 5.78 18.32 -13.34
CA ARG A 88 5.99 17.80 -11.99
C ARG A 88 4.74 18.02 -11.16
N LEU A 89 4.20 16.93 -10.61
CA LEU A 89 3.10 16.97 -9.65
C LEU A 89 3.66 17.05 -8.23
N ILE A 90 3.15 18.01 -7.45
CA ILE A 90 3.53 18.24 -6.06
C ILE A 90 2.26 18.19 -5.21
N PRO A 91 2.11 17.19 -4.32
CA PRO A 91 0.99 17.15 -3.40
C PRO A 91 1.17 18.24 -2.33
N ILE A 92 0.12 19.02 -2.10
CA ILE A 92 0.01 20.02 -1.03
C ILE A 92 -1.23 19.66 -0.21
N GLU A 93 -1.05 18.71 0.71
CA GLU A 93 -2.12 18.25 1.58
C GLU A 93 -2.02 18.92 2.95
N SER A 94 -3.12 19.53 3.39
CA SER A 94 -3.26 20.04 4.75
C SER A 94 -4.70 19.90 5.22
N GLY A 95 -4.96 18.92 6.10
CA GLY A 95 -6.30 18.62 6.60
C GLY A 95 -7.28 18.35 5.46
N ASN A 96 -8.35 19.14 5.38
CA ASN A 96 -9.43 19.02 4.39
C ASN A 96 -9.13 19.59 3.00
N ASN A 97 -7.88 19.97 2.73
CA ASN A 97 -7.48 20.56 1.45
C ASN A 97 -6.60 19.59 0.66
N PRO A 98 -7.18 18.59 -0.02
CA PRO A 98 -6.44 17.76 -0.95
C PRO A 98 -6.15 18.60 -2.21
N VAL A 99 -4.95 19.17 -2.28
CA VAL A 99 -4.53 19.99 -3.43
C VAL A 99 -3.30 19.37 -4.06
N ILE A 100 -3.25 19.35 -5.39
CA ILE A 100 -2.02 19.04 -6.13
C ILE A 100 -1.66 20.24 -6.98
N VAL A 101 -0.40 20.66 -6.90
CA VAL A 101 0.14 21.66 -7.79
C VAL A 101 0.95 20.98 -8.88
N ALA A 102 0.59 21.23 -10.13
CA ALA A 102 1.42 20.89 -11.27
C ALA A 102 2.28 22.10 -11.63
N THR A 103 3.59 21.87 -11.71
CA THR A 103 4.53 22.87 -12.20
C THR A 103 4.95 22.50 -13.62
N TYR A 104 4.89 23.51 -14.48
CA TYR A 104 5.25 23.42 -15.89
C TYR A 104 6.21 24.55 -16.23
N TYR A 105 7.24 24.26 -17.02
CA TYR A 105 8.17 25.26 -17.53
C TYR A 105 8.07 25.32 -19.05
N ASP A 106 7.66 26.48 -19.56
CA ASP A 106 7.62 26.75 -20.99
C ASP A 106 9.02 27.14 -21.46
N ASN A 107 9.68 26.24 -22.21
CA ASN A 107 11.03 26.47 -22.71
C ASN A 107 11.11 27.62 -23.73
N ILE A 108 10.02 27.90 -24.45
CA ILE A 108 9.94 28.94 -25.48
C ILE A 108 9.72 30.29 -24.81
N LYS A 109 8.72 30.38 -23.92
CA LYS A 109 8.40 31.62 -23.19
C LYS A 109 9.32 31.89 -22.01
N LYS A 110 10.12 30.90 -21.60
CA LYS A 110 10.97 30.93 -20.39
C LYS A 110 10.18 31.24 -19.11
N LEU A 111 8.94 30.77 -19.02
CA LEU A 111 8.02 31.04 -17.91
C LEU A 111 7.62 29.76 -17.18
N TYR A 112 7.54 29.84 -15.85
CA TYR A 112 6.91 28.81 -15.04
C TYR A 112 5.40 29.07 -14.95
N THR A 113 4.60 28.04 -15.18
CA THR A 113 3.16 28.06 -14.93
C THR A 113 2.83 27.06 -13.83
N LEU A 114 1.98 27.51 -12.90
CA LEU A 114 1.49 26.70 -11.80
C LEU A 114 0.01 26.42 -12.04
N TYR A 115 -0.36 25.15 -12.06
CA TYR A 115 -1.76 24.73 -12.11
C TYR A 115 -2.13 24.13 -10.77
N VAL A 116 -3.22 24.64 -10.18
CA VAL A 116 -3.71 24.19 -8.88
C VAL A 116 -4.92 23.31 -9.10
N PHE A 117 -4.77 22.02 -8.80
CA PHE A 117 -5.86 21.06 -8.77
C PHE A 117 -6.42 21.00 -7.35
N ASN A 118 -7.54 21.67 -7.13
CA ASN A 118 -8.25 21.64 -5.86
C ASN A 118 -9.28 20.50 -5.85
N PHE A 119 -9.08 19.55 -4.95
CA PHE A 119 -9.95 18.39 -4.82
C PHE A 119 -10.97 18.47 -3.67
N SER A 120 -11.13 19.63 -3.01
CA SER A 120 -12.04 19.80 -1.87
C SER A 120 -13.53 19.69 -2.23
N ASN A 121 -13.91 20.00 -3.48
CA ASN A 121 -15.32 20.12 -3.89
C ASN A 121 -15.76 19.09 -4.96
N ILE A 122 -15.11 17.94 -5.00
CA ILE A 122 -15.30 16.99 -6.10
C ILE A 122 -16.49 16.08 -5.89
N ILE A 123 -16.80 15.75 -4.64
CA ILE A 123 -17.92 14.87 -4.31
C ILE A 123 -19.20 15.58 -4.70
N SER A 124 -19.33 16.87 -4.36
CA SER A 124 -20.49 17.70 -4.78
C SER A 124 -20.56 17.98 -6.27
N ARG A 125 -19.44 18.00 -6.99
CA ARG A 125 -19.43 18.17 -8.45
C ARG A 125 -19.75 16.90 -9.22
N SER A 126 -19.44 15.74 -8.66
CA SER A 126 -19.59 14.43 -9.34
C SER A 126 -20.81 13.64 -8.88
N SER A 127 -21.46 14.07 -7.80
CA SER A 127 -22.61 13.38 -7.20
C SER A 127 -23.61 14.38 -6.60
N LEU A 128 -24.80 13.89 -6.24
CA LEU A 128 -25.80 14.65 -5.48
C LEU A 128 -25.45 14.78 -3.98
N MET A 129 -24.24 14.41 -3.57
CA MET A 129 -23.80 14.44 -2.17
C MET A 129 -22.93 15.67 -1.89
N ALA A 130 -23.11 16.30 -0.73
CA ALA A 130 -22.21 17.33 -0.27
C ALA A 130 -20.81 16.74 0.01
N ASP A 131 -19.76 17.54 -0.22
CA ASP A 131 -18.43 17.21 0.30
C ASP A 131 -18.48 17.15 1.82
N ARG A 132 -17.87 16.11 2.38
CA ARG A 132 -17.85 15.86 3.81
C ARG A 132 -16.54 15.22 4.25
N THR A 133 -16.20 15.42 5.51
CA THR A 133 -15.15 14.66 6.19
C THR A 133 -15.60 13.22 6.39
N CYS A 134 -14.65 12.28 6.35
CA CYS A 134 -14.91 10.88 6.64
C CYS A 134 -15.27 10.68 8.12
N GLU A 135 -16.33 9.91 8.36
CA GLU A 135 -16.76 9.51 9.70
C GLU A 135 -16.31 8.07 10.00
N MET A 136 -16.50 7.60 11.23
CA MET A 136 -16.04 6.26 11.64
C MET A 136 -16.57 5.14 10.75
N ASP A 137 -17.80 5.28 10.23
CA ASP A 137 -18.44 4.31 9.34
C ASP A 137 -17.85 4.29 7.92
N ASP A 138 -17.05 5.29 7.55
CA ASP A 138 -16.30 5.31 6.29
C ASP A 138 -14.98 4.54 6.36
N PHE A 139 -14.63 4.00 7.53
CA PHE A 139 -13.41 3.26 7.73
C PHE A 139 -13.70 1.77 7.97
N GLU A 140 -12.73 0.94 7.63
CA GLU A 140 -12.72 -0.48 7.89
C GLU A 140 -11.36 -0.90 8.49
N PRO A 141 -11.34 -1.87 9.43
CA PRO A 141 -10.09 -2.41 9.93
C PRO A 141 -9.40 -3.17 8.80
N TRP A 142 -8.19 -2.74 8.46
CA TRP A 142 -7.30 -3.43 7.55
C TRP A 142 -6.18 -4.08 8.35
N TYR A 143 -6.01 -5.39 8.17
CA TYR A 143 -4.97 -6.16 8.83
C TYR A 143 -3.81 -6.39 7.87
N MET A 144 -2.59 -6.37 8.41
CA MET A 144 -1.41 -6.68 7.60
C MET A 144 -1.46 -8.14 7.14
N PRO A 145 -1.55 -8.41 5.82
CA PRO A 145 -1.72 -9.77 5.34
C PRO A 145 -0.43 -10.57 5.48
N ARG A 146 -0.52 -11.79 6.03
CA ARG A 146 0.55 -12.79 6.10
C ARG A 146 0.10 -14.13 5.52
N TYR A 147 1.03 -15.08 5.36
CA TYR A 147 0.68 -16.40 4.84
C TYR A 147 -0.14 -17.20 5.87
N SER A 148 0.24 -17.14 7.15
CA SER A 148 -0.40 -17.85 8.26
C SER A 148 -1.35 -16.96 9.09
N GLY A 149 -2.01 -15.98 8.45
CA GLY A 149 -3.01 -15.11 9.10
C GLY A 149 -2.57 -13.65 9.22
N THR A 150 -2.77 -13.06 10.40
CA THR A 150 -2.58 -11.62 10.69
C THR A 150 -1.61 -11.35 11.84
N CYS A 151 -1.19 -12.39 12.55
CA CYS A 151 -0.26 -12.30 13.68
C CYS A 151 1.19 -12.30 13.20
N TYR A 152 2.00 -11.39 13.73
CA TYR A 152 3.44 -11.32 13.48
C TYR A 152 4.17 -10.94 14.77
N GLN A 153 5.19 -11.72 15.12
CA GLN A 153 5.96 -11.59 16.36
C GLN A 153 5.06 -11.46 17.61
N GLY A 154 3.99 -12.27 17.65
CA GLY A 154 3.00 -12.25 18.72
C GLY A 154 2.09 -11.01 18.76
N GLN A 155 2.05 -10.23 17.69
CA GLN A 155 1.22 -9.02 17.56
C GLN A 155 0.38 -9.04 16.29
N GLU A 156 -0.91 -8.77 16.45
CA GLU A 156 -1.84 -8.52 15.35
C GLU A 156 -1.99 -7.00 15.23
N VAL A 157 -1.59 -6.45 14.08
CA VAL A 157 -1.67 -5.02 13.81
C VAL A 157 -2.79 -4.76 12.79
N SER A 158 -3.69 -3.84 13.15
CA SER A 158 -4.71 -3.34 12.24
C SER A 158 -4.69 -1.82 12.14
N TYR A 159 -5.10 -1.32 10.98
CA TYR A 159 -5.19 0.10 10.66
C TYR A 159 -6.62 0.43 10.25
N MET A 160 -7.13 1.59 10.67
CA MET A 160 -8.43 2.08 10.20
C MET A 160 -8.29 2.69 8.80
N LYS A 161 -8.45 1.86 7.78
CA LYS A 161 -8.32 2.23 6.37
C LYS A 161 -9.65 2.77 5.86
N LYS A 162 -9.60 3.83 5.07
CA LYS A 162 -10.79 4.37 4.41
C LYS A 162 -11.36 3.33 3.45
N LYS A 163 -12.66 3.06 3.54
CA LYS A 163 -13.37 2.17 2.64
C LYS A 163 -13.25 2.68 1.22
N ARG A 164 -13.09 1.75 0.28
CA ARG A 164 -12.86 2.04 -1.13
C ARG A 164 -13.91 2.96 -1.76
N PHE A 165 -15.17 2.80 -1.38
CA PHE A 165 -16.30 3.53 -1.97
C PHE A 165 -16.79 4.71 -1.11
N SER A 166 -16.12 4.99 0.01
CA SER A 166 -16.45 6.14 0.84
C SER A 166 -15.97 7.42 0.16
N MET A 167 -16.92 8.20 -0.34
CA MET A 167 -16.67 9.50 -0.94
C MET A 167 -16.66 10.57 0.15
N CYS A 168 -15.50 10.76 0.78
CA CYS A 168 -15.25 11.72 1.85
C CYS A 168 -13.76 12.10 1.92
N VAL A 169 -13.41 13.18 2.61
CA VAL A 169 -12.00 13.56 2.85
C VAL A 169 -11.53 13.01 4.20
N ASP A 170 -10.41 12.29 4.20
CA ASP A 170 -9.79 11.78 5.42
C ASP A 170 -8.85 12.85 5.98
N ASP A 171 -9.34 13.58 6.99
CA ASP A 171 -8.67 14.73 7.59
C ASP A 171 -7.78 14.36 8.78
N ARG A 172 -7.71 13.07 9.11
CA ARG A 172 -6.89 12.58 10.21
C ARG A 172 -5.44 12.91 9.91
N SER A 173 -4.71 13.46 10.88
CA SER A 173 -3.27 13.69 10.76
C SER A 173 -2.49 12.37 10.78
N LEU A 174 -2.94 11.41 11.58
CA LEU A 174 -2.34 10.09 11.76
C LEU A 174 -3.40 9.00 11.61
N VAL A 175 -3.07 7.91 10.92
CA VAL A 175 -3.91 6.71 10.90
C VAL A 175 -3.69 5.94 12.20
N PRO A 176 -4.70 5.82 13.08
CA PRO A 176 -4.57 5.06 14.31
C PRO A 176 -4.32 3.59 13.99
N GLN A 177 -3.38 3.00 14.73
CA GLN A 177 -3.10 1.57 14.70
C GLN A 177 -3.65 0.92 15.97
N SER A 178 -4.26 -0.25 15.82
CA SER A 178 -4.62 -1.12 16.93
C SER A 178 -3.64 -2.29 16.94
N ILE A 179 -3.06 -2.56 18.10
CA ILE A 179 -2.15 -3.69 18.32
C ILE A 179 -2.81 -4.60 19.35
N LYS A 180 -3.04 -5.84 18.97
CA LYS A 180 -3.55 -6.89 19.86
C LYS A 180 -2.51 -7.98 20.01
N SER A 181 -2.34 -8.50 21.22
CA SER A 181 -1.48 -9.68 21.39
C SER A 181 -2.15 -10.91 20.76
N CYS A 182 -1.36 -11.74 20.10
CA CYS A 182 -1.79 -12.99 19.49
C CYS A 182 -0.74 -14.08 19.68
N PRO A 183 -1.13 -15.37 19.59
CA PRO A 183 -0.17 -16.47 19.64
C PRO A 183 0.83 -16.39 18.49
N CYS A 184 2.10 -16.66 18.76
CA CYS A 184 3.13 -16.65 17.72
C CYS A 184 2.81 -17.63 16.58
N SER A 185 3.13 -17.22 15.36
CA SER A 185 3.08 -18.08 14.18
C SER A 185 4.47 -18.64 13.86
N ILE A 186 4.56 -19.68 13.02
CA ILE A 186 5.86 -20.23 12.61
C ILE A 186 6.70 -19.19 11.83
N GLU A 187 6.05 -18.23 11.17
CA GLU A 187 6.70 -17.12 10.45
C GLU A 187 7.43 -16.14 11.38
N ASP A 188 7.16 -16.18 12.69
CA ASP A 188 7.78 -15.30 13.68
C ASP A 188 9.22 -15.72 14.02
N PHE A 189 9.63 -16.91 13.58
CA PHE A 189 10.95 -17.46 13.85
C PHE A 189 11.87 -17.26 12.64
N GLU A 190 13.03 -16.63 12.86
CA GLU A 190 13.98 -16.22 11.80
C GLU A 190 14.42 -17.37 10.87
N TRP A 191 14.42 -18.61 11.37
CA TRP A 191 14.82 -19.79 10.61
C TRP A 191 13.71 -20.32 9.67
N TYR A 192 12.47 -19.80 9.74
CA TYR A 192 11.36 -20.23 8.87
C TYR A 192 11.67 -20.07 7.37
N ASN A 193 12.36 -18.99 7.00
CA ASN A 193 12.76 -18.76 5.61
C ASN A 193 13.93 -19.64 5.15
N GLN A 194 14.57 -20.37 6.07
CA GLN A 194 15.66 -21.28 5.79
C GLN A 194 15.12 -22.72 5.65
N ILE A 195 14.32 -22.97 4.62
CA ILE A 195 13.72 -24.29 4.33
C ILE A 195 14.80 -25.39 4.15
N LYS A 196 16.04 -25.02 3.80
CA LYS A 196 17.20 -25.93 3.70
C LYS A 196 18.02 -26.07 4.99
N HIS A 197 17.72 -25.29 6.02
CA HIS A 197 18.33 -25.36 7.34
C HIS A 197 17.25 -25.49 8.41
N SER A 198 16.31 -26.43 8.24
CA SER A 198 15.77 -27.09 9.43
C SER A 198 17.00 -27.56 10.21
N LYS A 199 17.30 -26.87 11.33
CA LYS A 199 18.44 -27.18 12.21
C LYS A 199 18.53 -28.70 12.35
N PRO A 200 19.73 -29.32 12.43
CA PRO A 200 19.96 -30.75 12.18
C PRO A 200 18.98 -31.73 12.86
N ASN A 201 18.32 -31.27 13.92
CA ASN A 201 17.39 -31.97 14.79
C ASN A 201 15.89 -31.78 14.47
N TYR A 202 15.51 -31.10 13.38
CA TYR A 202 14.10 -30.83 13.05
C TYR A 202 13.79 -31.11 11.59
N TYR A 203 12.53 -31.40 11.28
CA TYR A 203 12.00 -31.45 9.93
C TYR A 203 10.62 -30.76 9.89
N TYR A 204 10.25 -30.24 8.73
CA TYR A 204 8.97 -29.59 8.50
C TYR A 204 7.90 -30.65 8.18
N ASN A 205 6.77 -30.62 8.88
CA ASN A 205 5.60 -31.47 8.61
C ASN A 205 4.31 -30.69 8.89
N ASP A 206 3.44 -30.52 7.89
CA ASP A 206 2.10 -29.91 8.02
C ASP A 206 2.03 -28.55 8.73
N ASN A 207 2.96 -27.63 8.46
CA ASN A 207 3.15 -26.34 9.15
C ASN A 207 3.75 -26.41 10.56
N PHE A 208 4.19 -27.59 11.00
CA PHE A 208 4.90 -27.77 12.27
C PHE A 208 6.38 -28.08 12.02
N CYS A 209 7.23 -27.59 12.92
CA CYS A 209 8.59 -28.13 13.04
C CYS A 209 8.60 -29.26 14.05
N VAL A 210 8.80 -30.48 13.54
CA VAL A 210 8.82 -31.69 14.35
C VAL A 210 10.26 -32.02 14.70
N SER A 211 10.53 -32.19 15.99
CA SER A 211 11.83 -32.67 16.46
C SER A 211 12.08 -34.09 15.95
N LYS A 212 13.28 -34.37 15.45
CA LYS A 212 13.71 -35.74 15.17
C LYS A 212 13.69 -36.53 16.49
N PRO A 213 13.16 -37.77 16.51
CA PRO A 213 13.02 -38.57 17.74
C PRO A 213 14.33 -38.82 18.50
N SER A 214 15.48 -38.66 17.85
CA SER A 214 16.81 -38.99 18.38
C SER A 214 17.48 -37.87 19.20
N THR A 215 16.80 -36.76 19.51
CA THR A 215 17.42 -35.60 20.17
C THR A 215 16.84 -35.37 21.56
N ASN A 216 17.69 -35.48 22.59
CA ASN A 216 17.36 -35.21 24.00
C ASN A 216 17.13 -33.71 24.24
N ILE A 217 16.03 -33.15 23.75
CA ILE A 217 15.71 -31.72 23.94
C ILE A 217 14.73 -31.55 25.10
N LYS A 218 15.10 -30.72 26.09
CA LYS A 218 14.22 -30.38 27.23
C LYS A 218 12.99 -29.62 26.74
N LYS A 219 11.81 -30.21 26.93
CA LYS A 219 10.51 -29.60 26.58
C LYS A 219 10.33 -28.26 27.29
N SER A 220 9.82 -27.29 26.53
CA SER A 220 9.43 -25.98 27.06
C SER A 220 8.13 -26.05 27.84
N VAL A 221 7.87 -25.03 28.64
CA VAL A 221 6.64 -24.89 29.44
C VAL A 221 5.58 -24.06 28.69
N LYS A 222 5.97 -23.35 27.62
CA LYS A 222 5.03 -22.51 26.83
C LYS A 222 4.32 -23.37 25.78
N SER A 223 3.06 -23.10 25.47
CA SER A 223 2.31 -23.83 24.44
C SER A 223 1.84 -22.90 23.31
N CYS A 224 2.07 -23.32 22.06
CA CYS A 224 1.57 -22.71 20.83
C CYS A 224 0.06 -22.97 20.66
N ARG A 225 -0.57 -22.26 19.73
CA ARG A 225 -2.04 -22.26 19.51
C ARG A 225 -2.62 -23.63 19.15
N ASP A 226 -1.78 -24.51 18.63
CA ASP A 226 -2.03 -25.88 18.20
C ASP A 226 -1.66 -26.93 19.26
N GLY A 227 -1.20 -26.50 20.45
CA GLY A 227 -0.72 -27.39 21.51
C GLY A 227 0.77 -27.75 21.40
N GLY A 228 1.50 -27.23 20.39
CA GLY A 228 2.95 -27.39 20.27
C GLY A 228 3.71 -26.70 21.42
N THR A 229 4.92 -27.14 21.74
CA THR A 229 5.72 -26.60 22.86
C THR A 229 7.06 -26.07 22.33
N PRO A 230 7.38 -24.75 22.34
CA PRO A 230 8.57 -24.19 21.70
C PRO A 230 9.79 -24.33 22.61
N LEU A 231 10.76 -25.16 22.24
CA LEU A 231 11.90 -25.56 23.07
C LEU A 231 12.76 -24.35 23.54
N MET A 232 13.13 -24.33 24.83
CA MET A 232 13.69 -23.15 25.51
C MET A 232 15.22 -23.07 25.53
N VAL A 233 15.97 -24.14 25.20
CA VAL A 233 17.43 -24.13 25.32
C VAL A 233 18.09 -24.98 24.23
N TYR A 234 19.14 -24.41 23.62
CA TYR A 234 20.14 -25.11 22.82
C TYR A 234 21.47 -24.99 23.61
N GLU A 235 21.99 -26.08 24.17
CA GLU A 235 23.39 -26.15 24.60
C GLU A 235 24.16 -26.89 23.51
N GLY A 236 25.10 -26.19 22.86
CA GLY A 236 26.09 -26.77 21.94
C GLY A 236 25.65 -26.92 20.49
#